data_AF-A0A9E5TM03-F1
#
_entry.id   AF-A0A9E5TM03-F1
#
_cell.length_a   1.000
_cell.length_b   1.000
_cell.length_c   1.000
_cell.angle_alpha   90.00
_cell.angle_beta   90.00
_cell.angle_gamma   90.00
#
_symmetry.space_group_name_H-M   'P 1'
#
loop_
_entity.id
_entity.type
_entity.pdbx_description
1 polymer ?
#
loop_
_entity_poly.entity_id
_entity_poly.type
_entity_poly.pdbx_seq_one_letter_code
_entity_poly.pdbx_strand_id
1 'polypeptide(L)' 'MQTDYWINAGRIYGPAGFTGYFIDNGHKIIGRHGYTKHWIYQQSIYSSGVGNTGFRIQENRIHGPLAEPPWERPVH' A
#
# COMPACT_ATOMS: atom_id res chain seq x y z
N MET A 1 12.97 -0.46 -5.44
CA MET A 1 13.09 -1.94 -5.36
C MET A 1 11.70 -2.55 -5.53
N GLN A 2 11.58 -3.75 -6.08
CA GLN A 2 10.31 -4.50 -6.00
C GLN A 2 10.13 -5.02 -4.58
N THR A 3 8.94 -4.90 -4.00
CA THR A 3 8.63 -5.51 -2.71
C THR A 3 7.97 -6.87 -2.92
N ASP A 4 7.83 -7.64 -1.84
CA ASP A 4 7.09 -8.90 -1.86
C ASP A 4 5.56 -8.70 -1.80
N TYR A 5 5.08 -7.47 -1.98
CA TYR A 5 3.66 -7.14 -1.90
C TYR A 5 3.04 -7.00 -3.29
N TRP A 6 1.80 -7.47 -3.42
CA TRP A 6 1.03 -7.40 -4.65
C TRP A 6 -0.45 -7.15 -4.40
N ILE A 7 -1.14 -6.68 -5.43
CA ILE A 7 -2.56 -6.37 -5.42
C ILE A 7 -3.28 -7.42 -6.27
N ASN A 8 -4.36 -7.98 -5.73
CA ASN A 8 -5.24 -8.84 -6.51
C ASN A 8 -6.69 -8.55 -6.13
N ALA A 9 -7.52 -8.23 -7.13
CA ALA A 9 -8.93 -7.86 -6.94
C ALA A 9 -9.14 -6.79 -5.85
N GLY A 10 -8.27 -5.76 -5.82
CA GLY A 10 -8.30 -4.69 -4.83
C GLY A 10 -7.79 -5.08 -3.43
N ARG A 11 -7.39 -6.32 -3.20
CA ARG A 11 -6.80 -6.77 -1.92
C ARG A 11 -5.29 -6.74 -2.00
N ILE A 12 -4.64 -6.43 -0.88
CA ILE A 12 -3.19 -6.36 -0.78
C ILE A 12 -2.69 -7.65 -0.11
N TYR A 13 -1.74 -8.29 -0.77
CA TYR A 13 -1.09 -9.50 -0.33
C TYR A 13 0.39 -9.22 -0.11
N GLY A 14 0.98 -9.93 0.85
CA GLY A 14 2.40 -9.94 1.13
C GLY A 14 2.91 -11.40 1.14
N PRO A 15 4.17 -11.62 1.52
CA PRO A 15 4.79 -12.94 1.45
C PRO A 15 4.08 -14.02 2.28
N ALA A 16 3.37 -13.64 3.35
CA ALA A 16 2.56 -14.54 4.18
C ALA A 16 1.10 -14.70 3.71
N GLY A 17 0.71 -14.11 2.58
CA GLY A 17 -0.66 -14.15 2.05
C GLY A 17 -1.41 -12.83 2.25
N PHE A 18 -2.72 -12.90 2.48
CA PHE A 18 -3.55 -11.70 2.60
C PHE A 18 -3.19 -10.89 3.84
N THR A 19 -2.90 -9.60 3.65
CA THR A 19 -2.42 -8.71 4.71
C THR A 19 -3.54 -8.13 5.59
N GLY A 20 -4.79 -8.27 5.17
CA GLY A 20 -5.91 -7.57 5.81
C GLY A 20 -6.16 -6.16 5.26
N TYR A 21 -5.36 -5.71 4.29
CA TYR A 21 -5.51 -4.42 3.64
C TYR A 21 -6.17 -4.53 2.26
N PHE A 22 -6.99 -3.55 1.92
CA PHE A 22 -7.67 -3.46 0.63
C PHE A 22 -7.72 -2.03 0.12
N ILE A 23 -7.97 -1.88 -1.18
CA ILE A 23 -8.06 -0.63 -1.90
C ILE A 23 -9.55 -0.32 -2.11
N ASP A 24 -10.05 0.69 -1.41
CA ASP A 24 -11.39 1.21 -1.59
C ASP A 24 -11.45 2.18 -2.77
N ASN A 25 -12.42 1.95 -3.66
CA ASN A 25 -12.66 2.73 -4.89
C ASN A 25 -11.40 2.95 -5.76
N GLY A 26 -10.42 2.04 -5.71
CA GLY A 26 -9.17 2.16 -6.46
C GLY A 26 -8.18 3.21 -5.93
N HIS A 27 -8.51 3.89 -4.83
CA HIS A 27 -7.76 5.07 -4.37
C HIS A 27 -7.33 4.95 -2.91
N LYS A 28 -8.19 4.56 -1.97
CA LYS A 28 -7.85 4.60 -0.53
C LYS A 28 -7.37 3.25 -0.03
N ILE A 29 -6.36 3.23 0.81
CA ILE A 29 -5.87 1.99 1.43
C ILE A 29 -6.50 1.85 2.81
N ILE A 30 -7.31 0.81 2.96
CA ILE A 30 -8.07 0.50 4.17
C ILE A 30 -7.47 -0.75 4.80
N GLY A 31 -7.18 -0.70 6.09
CA GLY A 31 -6.73 -1.85 6.88
C GLY A 31 -7.81 -2.32 7.86
N ARG A 32 -7.43 -3.24 8.74
CA ARG A 32 -8.30 -3.80 9.79
C ARG A 32 -8.98 -2.73 10.66
N HIS A 33 -8.30 -1.62 10.90
CA HIS A 33 -8.77 -0.52 11.76
C HIS A 33 -9.36 0.66 10.96
N GLY A 34 -9.66 0.46 9.67
CA GLY A 34 -10.19 1.50 8.80
C GLY A 34 -9.11 2.18 7.95
N TYR A 35 -9.36 3.43 7.58
CA TYR A 35 -8.51 4.15 6.64
C TYR A 35 -7.09 4.36 7.20
N THR A 36 -6.09 3.89 6.46
CA THR A 36 -4.67 3.97 6.86
C THR A 36 -4.06 5.35 6.70
N LYS A 37 -4.82 6.33 6.17
CA LYS A 37 -4.31 7.63 5.72
C LYS A 37 -3.38 7.58 4.50
N HIS A 38 -3.40 6.45 3.78
CA HIS A 38 -2.65 6.27 2.54
C HIS A 38 -3.58 6.13 1.34
N TRP A 39 -3.20 6.73 0.22
CA TRP A 39 -3.96 6.64 -1.03
C TRP A 39 -3.07 6.46 -2.25
N ILE A 40 -3.66 5.96 -3.32
CA ILE A 40 -3.05 5.74 -4.62
C ILE A 40 -3.50 6.87 -5.53
N TYR A 41 -2.54 7.52 -6.17
CA TYR A 41 -2.79 8.52 -7.20
C TYR A 41 -1.73 8.37 -8.30
N GLN A 42 -2.17 8.23 -9.55
CA GLN A 42 -1.27 8.01 -10.70
C GLN A 42 -0.24 6.90 -10.43
N GLN A 43 -0.72 5.74 -9.93
CA GLN A 43 0.09 4.59 -9.54
C GLN A 43 1.06 4.82 -8.38
N SER A 44 1.22 6.05 -7.88
CA SER A 44 2.07 6.34 -6.72
C SER A 44 1.26 6.29 -5.44
N ILE A 45 1.90 5.88 -4.34
CA ILE A 45 1.31 5.80 -3.02
C ILE A 45 1.70 7.05 -2.23
N TYR A 46 0.69 7.70 -1.67
CA TYR A 46 0.82 8.88 -0.85
C TYR A 46 0.32 8.62 0.57
N SER A 47 0.79 9.44 1.50
CA SER A 47 0.41 9.45 2.90
C SER A 47 0.07 10.87 3.34
N SER A 48 -0.90 11.03 4.24
CA SER A 48 -1.36 12.37 4.65
C SER A 48 -0.29 13.17 5.39
N GLY A 49 0.71 12.51 5.99
CA GLY A 49 1.76 13.17 6.77
C GLY A 49 2.99 13.56 5.95
N VAL A 50 3.31 12.82 4.89
CA VAL A 50 4.57 12.98 4.14
C VAL A 50 4.38 13.22 2.64
N GLY A 51 3.15 13.14 2.12
CA GLY A 51 2.90 13.21 0.69
C GLY A 51 3.37 11.93 0.01
N ASN A 52 4.23 12.04 -1.01
CA ASN A 52 4.70 10.88 -1.78
C ASN A 52 5.59 9.99 -0.90
N THR A 53 5.20 8.72 -0.75
CA THR A 53 5.92 7.76 0.09
C THR A 53 7.12 7.12 -0.61
N GLY A 54 7.29 7.36 -1.91
CA GLY A 54 8.25 6.68 -2.78
C GLY A 54 7.80 5.29 -3.22
N PHE A 55 6.64 4.82 -2.75
CA PHE A 55 6.05 3.57 -3.21
C PHE A 55 5.16 3.80 -4.44
N ARG A 56 5.12 2.82 -5.33
CA ARG A 56 4.31 2.82 -6.55
C ARG A 56 3.80 1.43 -6.89
N ILE A 57 2.74 1.36 -7.67
CA ILE A 57 2.10 0.15 -8.14
C ILE A 57 2.41 0.00 -9.63
N GLN A 58 3.05 -1.12 -10.00
CA GLN A 58 3.35 -1.45 -11.39
C GLN A 58 3.04 -2.93 -11.59
N GLU A 59 2.23 -3.26 -12.60
CA GLU A 59 1.85 -4.65 -12.90
C GLU A 59 1.29 -5.40 -11.68
N ASN A 60 0.44 -4.72 -10.90
CA ASN A 60 -0.11 -5.21 -9.64
C ASN A 60 0.92 -5.54 -8.55
N ARG A 61 2.20 -5.21 -8.74
CA ARG A 61 3.24 -5.29 -7.71
C ARG A 61 3.47 -3.94 -7.08
N ILE A 62 3.81 -3.96 -5.79
CA ILE A 62 4.22 -2.76 -5.08
C ILE A 62 5.75 -2.65 -5.18
N HIS A 63 6.22 -1.48 -5.56
CA HIS A 63 7.64 -1.14 -5.62
C HIS A 63 7.88 0.02 -4.68
N GLY A 64 9.01 0.04 -3.98
CA GLY A 64 9.33 1.12 -3.05
C GLY A 64 10.78 1.14 -2.62
N PRO A 65 11.14 2.13 -1.78
CA PRO A 65 12.47 2.26 -1.19
C PRO A 65 12.72 1.25 -0.06
N LEU A 66 11.68 0.60 0.47
CA LEU A 66 11.75 -0.32 1.60
C LEU A 66 11.05 -1.64 1.26
N ALA A 67 11.31 -2.68 2.05
CA ALA A 67 10.72 -4.00 1.86
C ALA A 67 9.21 -4.04 2.16
N GLU A 68 8.75 -3.23 3.12
CA GLU A 68 7.37 -3.21 3.59
C GLU A 68 6.67 -1.90 3.22
N PRO A 69 5.38 -1.93 2.82
CA PRO A 69 4.59 -0.74 2.56
C PRO A 69 4.47 0.19 3.78
N PRO A 70 4.24 1.49 3.55
CA PRO A 70 4.30 2.49 4.61
C PRO A 70 3.20 2.36 5.67
N TRP A 71 2.08 1.70 5.36
CA TRP A 71 0.95 1.49 6.28
C TRP A 71 1.08 0.24 7.17
N GLU A 72 2.08 -0.61 6.93
CA GLU A 72 2.42 -1.75 7.82
C GLU A 72 3.22 -1.28 9.04
N ARG A 73 3.79 -0.07 8.98
CA ARG A 73 4.60 0.47 10.06
C ARG A 73 3.70 1.18 11.08
N PRO A 74 3.84 0.87 12.39
CA PRO A 74 3.20 1.69 13.41
C PRO A 74 3.76 3.11 13.32
N VAL A 75 2.86 4.08 13.22
CA VAL A 75 3.21 5.49 13.37
C VAL A 75 3.56 5.69 14.85
N HIS A 76 4.84 5.83 15.16
CA HIS A 76 5.32 6.20 16.49
C HIS A 76 4.97 7.65 16.82
#